data_AF-A0A2P4SKC9-F1
#
_entry.id   AF-A0A2P4SKC9-F1
#
_cell.length_a   1.000
_cell.length_b   1.000
_cell.length_c   1.000
_cell.angle_alpha   90.00
_cell.angle_beta   90.00
_cell.angle_gamma   90.00
#
_symmetry.space_group_name_H-M   'P 1'
#
loop_
_entity.id
_entity.type
_entity.pdbx_description
1 polymer ?
#
loop_
_entity_poly.entity_id
_entity_poly.type
_entity_poly.pdbx_seq_one_letter_code
_entity_poly.pdbx_strand_id
1 'polypeptide(L)'
;MIYRQQQSGRGWYLGLNKEGEIMKGNHVKKNKPAAHFLPKPLKVAMYKEPSLHDLTEFSRSGSGTPTKSRSVSGVLNGGKSMSQNEST
;
A
#
# COMPACT_ATOMS: atom_id res chain seq x y z
N MET A 1 5.85 -3.15 -3.43
CA MET A 1 5.54 -2.38 -4.66
C MET A 1 4.40 -3.06 -5.39
N ILE A 2 3.20 -2.46 -5.39
CA ILE A 2 2.00 -3.06 -6.00
C ILE A 2 2.01 -2.98 -7.54
N TYR A 3 2.68 -1.97 -8.13
CA TYR A 3 2.79 -1.80 -9.58
C TYR A 3 4.24 -1.90 -10.06
N ARG A 4 4.46 -2.68 -11.12
CA ARG A 4 5.75 -2.88 -11.80
C ARG A 4 5.53 -3.34 -13.25
N GLN A 5 6.57 -3.29 -14.07
CA GLN A 5 6.60 -3.92 -15.38
C GLN A 5 6.65 -5.45 -15.23
N GLN A 6 5.71 -6.17 -15.86
CA GLN A 6 5.50 -7.61 -15.63
C GLN A 6 6.74 -8.46 -15.97
N GLN A 7 7.33 -8.24 -17.15
CA GLN A 7 8.43 -9.05 -17.64
C GLN A 7 9.77 -8.72 -16.97
N SER A 8 10.10 -7.43 -16.88
CA SER A 8 11.40 -6.99 -16.36
C SER A 8 11.45 -6.81 -14.84
N GLY A 9 10.30 -6.86 -14.16
CA GLY A 9 10.17 -6.53 -12.74
C GLY A 9 10.41 -5.05 -12.39
N ARG A 10 10.71 -4.20 -13.39
CA ARG A 10 11.05 -2.78 -13.18
C ARG A 10 9.91 -2.02 -12.51
N GLY A 11 10.18 -1.38 -11.38
CA GLY A 11 9.21 -0.54 -10.68
C GLY A 11 8.73 0.66 -11.50
N TRP A 12 7.56 1.16 -11.17
CA TRP A 12 7.07 2.46 -11.65
C TRP A 12 7.48 3.55 -10.67
N TYR A 13 7.87 4.71 -11.16
CA TYR A 13 8.39 5.79 -10.31
C TYR A 13 7.56 7.05 -10.49
N LEU A 14 7.42 7.84 -9.44
CA LEU A 14 6.98 9.23 -9.55
C LEU A 14 8.02 10.00 -10.39
N GLY A 15 7.57 10.88 -11.29
CA GLY A 15 8.49 11.73 -12.01
C GLY A 15 7.85 12.86 -12.79
N LEU A 16 8.64 13.91 -13.06
CA LEU A 16 8.25 15.09 -13.82
C LEU A 16 9.06 15.19 -15.12
N ASN A 17 8.45 15.71 -16.19
CA ASN A 17 9.17 16.04 -17.42
C ASN A 17 9.96 17.36 -17.28
N LYS A 18 10.55 17.84 -18.37
CA LYS A 18 11.38 19.06 -18.34
C LYS A 18 10.52 20.33 -18.12
N GLU A 19 9.26 20.24 -18.47
CA GLU A 19 8.23 21.27 -18.34
C GLU A 19 7.59 21.28 -16.95
N GLY A 20 7.95 20.32 -16.08
CA GLY A 20 7.41 20.20 -14.72
C GLY A 20 6.08 19.45 -14.63
N GLU A 21 5.63 18.81 -15.71
CA GLU A 21 4.37 18.08 -15.77
C GLU A 21 4.53 16.63 -15.31
N ILE A 22 3.43 16.05 -14.79
CA ILE A 22 3.41 14.68 -14.28
C ILE A 22 3.63 13.65 -15.39
N MET A 23 4.51 12.67 -15.15
CA MET A 23 4.74 11.55 -16.04
C MET A 23 4.05 10.28 -15.56
N LYS A 24 3.59 9.45 -16.50
CA LYS A 24 3.08 8.10 -16.20
C LYS A 24 4.21 7.24 -15.61
N GLY A 25 3.95 6.57 -14.48
CA GLY A 25 5.00 5.91 -13.70
C GLY A 25 5.81 4.83 -14.44
N ASN A 26 5.23 4.15 -15.44
CA ASN A 26 5.95 3.17 -16.28
C ASN A 26 6.95 3.82 -17.24
N HIS A 27 6.81 5.11 -17.56
CA HIS A 27 7.72 5.88 -18.41
C HIS A 27 8.91 6.44 -17.63
N VAL A 28 8.78 6.55 -16.31
CA VAL A 28 9.85 7.04 -15.43
C VAL A 28 10.81 5.91 -15.08
N LYS A 29 12.11 6.18 -15.15
CA LYS A 29 13.18 5.22 -14.82
C LYS A 29 14.00 5.74 -13.64
N LYS A 30 14.35 4.87 -12.70
CA LYS A 30 15.15 5.19 -11.51
C LYS A 30 16.46 5.94 -11.81
N ASN A 31 17.10 5.63 -12.93
CA ASN A 31 18.37 6.21 -13.34
C ASN A 31 18.23 7.47 -14.22
N LYS A 32 17.03 8.07 -14.30
CA LYS A 32 16.78 9.28 -15.07
C LYS A 32 16.42 10.45 -14.15
N PRO A 33 16.82 11.70 -14.49
CA PRO A 33 16.56 12.88 -13.67
C PRO A 33 15.08 13.09 -13.32
N ALA A 34 14.18 12.69 -14.21
CA ALA A 34 12.73 12.73 -13.96
C ALA A 34 12.32 12.04 -12.65
N ALA A 35 13.08 11.04 -12.18
CA ALA A 35 12.81 10.30 -10.95
C ALA A 35 13.55 10.84 -9.71
N HIS A 36 14.39 11.86 -9.87
CA HIS A 36 15.31 12.32 -8.82
C HIS A 36 14.71 13.53 -8.11
N PHE A 37 14.42 13.37 -6.82
CA PHE A 37 13.88 14.43 -5.97
C PHE A 37 14.84 14.72 -4.83
N LEU A 38 15.04 16.00 -4.54
CA LEU A 38 15.78 16.47 -3.37
C LEU A 38 14.78 17.04 -2.34
N PRO A 39 14.47 16.31 -1.25
CA PRO A 39 13.57 16.81 -0.22
C PRO A 39 14.11 18.09 0.42
N LYS A 40 13.22 19.06 0.64
CA LYS A 40 13.53 20.31 1.36
C LYS A 40 12.67 20.37 2.63
N PRO A 41 13.15 19.86 3.78
CA PRO A 41 12.37 19.80 5.02
C PRO A 41 12.02 21.19 5.54
N LEU A 42 10.82 21.34 6.14
CA LEU A 42 10.39 22.57 6.81
C LEU A 42 10.48 22.44 8.33
N LYS A 43 9.80 21.43 8.89
CA LYS A 43 9.82 21.08 10.31
C LYS A 43 9.44 19.63 10.50
N VAL A 44 9.78 19.07 11.66
CA VAL A 44 9.27 17.77 12.10
C VAL A 44 7.81 17.92 12.56
N ALA A 45 7.00 16.90 12.31
CA ALA A 45 5.61 16.84 12.75
C ALA A 45 5.26 15.42 13.19
N MET A 46 4.33 15.31 14.15
CA MET A 46 3.75 14.05 14.57
C MET A 46 2.52 13.77 13.73
N TYR A 47 2.41 12.54 13.20
CA TYR A 47 1.27 12.10 12.42
C TYR A 47 0.62 10.91 13.12
N LYS A 48 -0.71 10.88 13.14
CA LYS A 48 -1.46 9.67 13.46
C LYS A 48 -1.26 8.66 12.33
N GLU A 49 -1.14 7.39 12.67
CA GLU A 49 -1.12 6.32 11.66
C GLU A 49 -2.41 6.38 10.81
N PRO A 50 -2.31 6.47 9.47
CA PRO A 50 -3.48 6.54 8.60
C PRO A 50 -4.18 5.18 8.53
N SER A 51 -5.51 5.18 8.43
CA SER A 51 -6.27 3.94 8.18
C SER A 51 -5.99 3.41 6.78
N LEU A 52 -5.73 2.11 6.67
CA LEU A 52 -5.60 1.43 5.39
C LEU A 52 -6.97 0.89 4.94
N HIS A 53 -7.47 1.36 3.80
CA HIS A 53 -8.74 0.90 3.21
C HIS A 53 -8.47 0.07 1.95
N ASP A 54 -9.18 -1.05 1.81
CA ASP A 54 -9.01 -1.94 0.65
C ASP A 54 -9.69 -1.38 -0.60
N LEU A 55 -8.95 -1.39 -1.72
CA LEU A 55 -9.48 -0.89 -3.01
C LEU A 55 -10.56 -1.81 -3.62
N THR A 56 -10.70 -3.04 -3.12
CA THR A 56 -11.72 -4.00 -3.56
C THR A 56 -13.14 -3.61 -3.14
N GLU A 57 -13.28 -2.70 -2.15
CA GLU A 57 -14.57 -2.26 -1.62
C GLU A 57 -15.36 -1.42 -2.63
N PHE A 58 -14.69 -0.70 -3.53
CA PHE A 58 -15.34 0.11 -4.57
C PHE A 58 -15.84 -0.70 -5.77
N SER A 59 -15.35 -1.93 -5.95
CA SER A 59 -15.72 -2.82 -7.06
C SER A 59 -17.14 -3.40 -6.92
N ARG A 60 -17.79 -3.24 -5.76
CA ARG A 60 -19.11 -3.80 -5.47
C ARG A 60 -20.25 -2.78 -5.61
N SER A 61 -20.14 -1.86 -6.56
CA SER A 61 -21.29 -1.05 -7.00
C SER A 61 -22.02 -1.75 -8.15
N GLY A 62 -22.39 -3.00 -7.90
CA GLY A 62 -23.27 -3.79 -8.75
C GLY A 62 -24.30 -4.44 -7.84
N SER A 63 -25.45 -3.77 -7.68
CA SER A 63 -26.71 -4.28 -7.15
C SER A 63 -26.63 -5.44 -6.13
N GLY A 64 -26.69 -5.12 -4.85
CA GLY A 64 -26.92 -6.10 -3.79
C GLY A 64 -26.95 -5.44 -2.42
N THR A 65 -28.04 -5.62 -1.69
CA THR A 65 -28.37 -5.02 -0.38
C THR A 65 -27.25 -5.09 0.67
N PRO A 66 -27.10 -4.09 1.56
CA PRO A 66 -26.02 -4.05 2.54
C PRO A 66 -26.32 -4.99 3.72
N THR A 67 -25.62 -6.13 3.81
CA THR A 67 -25.62 -6.96 5.02
C THR A 67 -24.34 -6.77 5.82
N LYS A 68 -24.49 -5.96 6.88
CA LYS A 68 -23.88 -6.06 8.22
C LYS A 68 -22.39 -6.42 8.30
N SER A 69 -21.60 -5.39 8.66
CA SER A 69 -20.37 -5.41 9.48
C SER A 69 -19.73 -6.78 9.79
N ARG A 70 -18.55 -7.02 9.21
CA ARG A 70 -17.54 -7.92 9.79
C ARG A 70 -16.21 -7.16 9.87
N SER A 71 -15.99 -6.50 10.99
CA SER A 71 -14.65 -6.13 11.45
C SER A 71 -13.90 -7.42 11.80
N VAL A 72 -13.03 -7.89 10.91
CA VAL A 72 -12.01 -8.87 11.26
C VAL A 72 -10.71 -8.10 11.53
N SER A 73 -10.47 -7.89 12.81
CA SER A 73 -9.15 -7.57 13.33
C SER A 73 -8.25 -8.78 13.06
N GLY A 74 -7.34 -8.65 12.10
CA GLY A 74 -6.29 -9.62 11.85
C GLY A 74 -5.21 -9.53 12.93
N VAL A 75 -5.47 -10.13 14.10
CA VAL A 75 -4.46 -10.37 15.13
C VAL A 75 -3.50 -11.44 14.62
N LEU A 76 -2.37 -11.03 14.04
CA LEU A 76 -1.23 -11.89 13.81
C LEU A 76 -0.20 -11.59 14.88
N ASN A 77 -0.26 -12.33 15.99
CA ASN A 77 0.93 -12.52 16.80
C ASN A 77 0.93 -13.94 17.40
N GLY A 78 2.02 -14.66 17.13
CA GLY A 78 2.18 -16.08 17.44
C GLY A 78 2.11 -16.37 18.94
N GLY A 79 1.22 -17.27 19.32
CA GLY A 79 1.14 -17.87 20.65
C GLY A 79 1.07 -19.39 20.52
N LYS A 80 2.11 -20.08 20.99
CA LYS A 80 2.19 -21.54 21.09
C LYS A 80 1.06 -22.06 21.98
N SER A 81 0.34 -23.11 21.57
CA SER A 81 -0.55 -23.86 22.47
C SER A 81 0.27 -24.87 23.27
N MET A 82 0.40 -24.66 24.58
CA MET A 82 0.76 -25.70 25.54
C MET A 82 -0.50 -26.52 25.83
N SER A 83 -0.48 -27.82 25.52
CA SER A 83 -1.50 -28.77 25.99
C SER A 83 -1.07 -29.28 27.36
N GLN A 84 -1.84 -28.97 28.40
CA GLN A 84 -1.74 -29.63 29.69
C GLN A 84 -2.42 -31.01 29.62
N ASN A 85 -1.73 -32.03 30.15
CA ASN A 85 -2.30 -33.32 30.52
C ASN A 85 -3.07 -33.18 31.84
N GLU A 86 -4.19 -33.90 32.02
CA GLU A 86 -4.30 -35.02 32.98
C GLU A 86 -5.71 -35.65 33.00
N SER A 87 -5.71 -36.98 32.83
CA SER A 87 -6.33 -38.05 33.64
C SER A 87 -7.70 -37.87 34.31
N THR A 88 -8.66 -38.74 33.96
CA THR A 88 -9.15 -39.87 34.78
C THR A 88 -9.94 -40.84 33.89
#